data_AF-Q2RRR8-F1
#
_entry.id   AF-Q2RRR8-F1
#
_cell.length_a   1.000
_cell.length_b   1.000
_cell.length_c   1.000
_cell.angle_alpha   90.00
_cell.angle_beta   90.00
_cell.angle_gamma   90.00
#
_symmetry.space_group_name_H-M   'P 1'
#
loop_
_entity.id
_entity.type
_entity.pdbx_description
1 polymer ?
#
loop_
_entity_poly.entity_id
_entity_poly.type
_entity_poly.pdbx_seq_one_letter_code
_entity_poly.pdbx_strand_id
1 'polypeptide(L)'
;MSTNVHLTPDLERFARDCVEGGRYNNLSEVVRSGLRLLQEAEDRRRRFQSMVEAAEAEADREGSVDLEGVLAEIDGIIDASRQ
;
A
#
# COMPACT_ATOMS: atom_id res chain seq x y z
N MET A 1 13.91 -21.89 -12.56
CA MET A 1 14.04 -21.14 -13.83
C MET A 1 15.01 -20.00 -13.61
N SER A 2 16.04 -19.85 -14.46
CA SER A 2 16.91 -18.66 -14.44
C SER A 2 16.34 -17.64 -15.42
N THR A 3 16.04 -16.44 -14.95
CA THR A 3 15.55 -15.33 -15.78
C THR A 3 16.68 -14.31 -15.94
N ASN A 4 17.06 -14.00 -17.18
CA ASN A 4 18.06 -12.96 -17.45
C ASN A 4 17.37 -11.59 -17.51
N VAL A 5 17.86 -10.62 -16.76
CA VAL A 5 17.27 -9.29 -16.63
C VAL A 5 18.34 -8.25 -16.91
N HIS A 6 18.04 -7.29 -17.78
CA HIS A 6 18.96 -6.19 -18.09
C HIS A 6 18.58 -4.99 -17.22
N LEU A 7 19.56 -4.47 -16.48
CA LEU A 7 19.40 -3.29 -15.65
C LEU A 7 20.03 -2.09 -16.34
N THR A 8 19.51 -0.90 -16.07
CA THR A 8 20.19 0.33 -16.47
C THR A 8 21.49 0.49 -15.67
N PRO A 9 22.49 1.24 -16.18
CA PRO A 9 23.77 1.42 -15.49
C PRO A 9 23.63 1.90 -14.04
N ASP A 10 22.64 2.75 -13.75
CA ASP A 10 22.39 3.28 -12.41
C ASP A 10 21.81 2.22 -11.46
N LEU A 11 20.89 1.38 -11.95
CA LEU A 11 20.33 0.28 -11.16
C LEU A 11 21.36 -0.81 -10.90
N GLU A 12 22.26 -1.08 -11.86
CA GLU A 12 23.37 -2.00 -11.61
C GLU A 12 24.32 -1.47 -10.55
N ARG A 13 24.66 -0.17 -10.59
CA ARG A 13 25.53 0.47 -9.59
C ARG A 13 24.91 0.38 -8.21
N PHE A 14 23.65 0.79 -8.07
CA PHE A 14 22.89 0.66 -6.83
C PHE A 14 22.92 -0.78 -6.28
N ALA A 15 22.69 -1.77 -7.16
CA ALA A 15 22.65 -3.15 -6.73
C ALA A 15 24.04 -3.70 -6.36
N ARG A 16 25.11 -3.27 -7.04
CA ARG A 16 26.49 -3.57 -6.65
C ARG A 16 26.81 -2.98 -5.28
N ASP A 17 26.52 -1.71 -5.04
CA ASP A 17 26.75 -1.04 -3.76
C ASP A 17 26.02 -1.76 -2.61
N CYS A 18 24.80 -2.26 -2.87
CA CYS A 18 24.02 -3.04 -1.92
C CYS A 18 24.66 -4.40 -1.56
N VAL A 19 25.33 -5.04 -2.50
CA VAL A 19 26.04 -6.32 -2.29
C VAL A 19 27.38 -6.07 -1.61
N GLU A 20 28.16 -5.10 -2.08
CA GLU A 20 29.46 -4.72 -1.51
C GLU A 20 29.31 -4.22 -0.06
N GLY A 21 28.22 -3.52 0.25
CA GLY A 21 27.85 -3.12 1.60
C GLY A 21 27.36 -4.26 2.50
N GLY A 22 27.33 -5.51 2.02
CA GLY A 22 26.97 -6.70 2.79
C GLY A 22 25.48 -6.83 3.13
N ARG A 23 24.61 -5.96 2.58
CA ARG A 23 23.15 -6.03 2.81
C ARG A 23 22.52 -7.20 2.07
N TYR A 24 23.11 -7.63 0.96
CA TYR A 24 22.67 -8.76 0.13
C TYR A 24 23.86 -9.59 -0.33
N ASN A 25 23.67 -10.88 -0.57
CA ASN A 25 24.75 -11.78 -0.97
C ASN A 25 25.00 -11.77 -2.48
N ASN A 26 23.99 -11.41 -3.28
CA ASN A 26 24.09 -11.36 -4.74
C ASN A 26 23.02 -10.43 -5.36
N LEU A 27 23.24 -10.11 -6.64
CA LEU A 27 22.35 -9.25 -7.42
C LEU A 27 20.91 -9.78 -7.47
N SER A 28 20.73 -11.11 -7.59
CA SER A 28 19.39 -11.69 -7.67
C SER A 28 18.57 -11.49 -6.39
N GLU A 29 19.21 -11.40 -5.21
CA GLU A 29 18.52 -11.06 -3.96
C GLU A 29 18.07 -9.61 -3.91
N VAL A 30 18.89 -8.68 -4.42
CA VAL A 30 18.52 -7.27 -4.54
C VAL A 30 17.30 -7.14 -5.45
N VAL A 31 17.33 -7.77 -6.63
CA VAL A 31 16.22 -7.73 -7.59
C VAL A 31 14.95 -8.35 -7.00
N ARG A 32 15.03 -9.52 -6.35
CA ARG A 32 13.87 -10.13 -5.68
C ARG A 32 13.30 -9.24 -4.59
N SER A 33 14.15 -8.59 -3.80
CA SER A 33 13.72 -7.66 -2.75
C SER A 33 13.01 -6.45 -3.34
N GLY A 34 13.56 -5.86 -4.40
CA GLY A 34 12.92 -4.75 -5.13
C GLY A 34 11.56 -5.14 -5.70
N LEU A 35 11.46 -6.31 -6.34
CA LEU A 35 10.20 -6.82 -6.88
C LEU A 35 9.18 -7.14 -5.78
N ARG A 36 9.61 -7.56 -4.59
CA ARG A 36 8.71 -7.78 -3.45
C ARG A 36 8.13 -6.46 -2.95
N LEU A 37 8.96 -5.43 -2.81
CA LEU A 37 8.49 -4.09 -2.44
C LEU A 37 7.51 -3.52 -3.48
N LEU A 38 7.78 -3.73 -4.77
CA LEU A 38 6.86 -3.34 -5.84
C LEU A 38 5.52 -4.08 -5.73
N GLN A 39 5.53 -5.39 -5.51
CA GLN A 39 4.30 -6.18 -5.31
C GLN A 39 3.49 -5.67 -4.12
N GLU A 40 4.14 -5.41 -2.97
CA GLU A 40 3.46 -4.88 -1.78
C GLU A 40 2.82 -3.50 -2.04
N ALA A 41 3.50 -2.63 -2.81
CA ALA A 41 2.97 -1.33 -3.19
C ALA A 41 1.76 -1.46 -4.14
N GLU A 42 1.85 -2.33 -5.14
CA GLU A 42 0.77 -2.62 -6.08
C GLU A 42 -0.45 -3.22 -5.39
N ASP A 43 -0.25 -4.15 -4.47
CA ASP A 43 -1.34 -4.74 -3.67
C ASP A 43 -2.02 -3.70 -2.79
N ARG A 44 -1.25 -2.82 -2.14
CA ARG A 44 -1.80 -1.72 -1.35
C ARG A 44 -2.63 -0.77 -2.23
N ARG A 45 -2.13 -0.43 -3.41
CA ARG A 45 -2.83 0.42 -4.38
C ARG A 45 -4.15 -0.20 -4.81
N ARG A 46 -4.16 -1.49 -5.17
CA ARG A 46 -5.38 -2.22 -5.56
C ARG A 46 -6.40 -2.30 -4.43
N ARG A 47 -5.96 -2.60 -3.21
CA ARG A 47 -6.85 -2.62 -2.03
C ARG A 47 -7.48 -1.27 -1.79
N PHE A 48 -6.70 -0.20 -1.86
CA PHE A 48 -7.22 1.16 -1.70
C PHE A 48 -8.27 1.49 -2.77
N GLN A 49 -7.98 1.20 -4.05
CA GLN A 49 -8.94 1.42 -5.14
C GLN A 49 -10.23 0.63 -4.92
N SER A 50 -10.13 -0.65 -4.56
CA SER A 50 -11.31 -1.47 -4.26
C SER A 50 -12.11 -0.97 -3.06
N MET A 51 -11.46 -0.41 -2.03
CA MET A 51 -12.17 0.21 -0.90
C MET A 51 -12.93 1.46 -1.33
N VAL A 52 -12.34 2.31 -2.18
CA VAL A 52 -12.99 3.52 -2.70
C VAL A 52 -14.19 3.15 -3.56
N GLU A 53 -14.02 2.22 -4.51
CA GLU A 53 -15.12 1.73 -5.37
C GLU A 53 -16.27 1.13 -4.55
N ALA A 54 -15.96 0.38 -3.49
CA ALA A 54 -16.96 -0.17 -2.59
C ALA A 54 -17.72 0.93 -1.83
N ALA A 55 -17.01 1.94 -1.31
CA ALA A 55 -17.61 3.07 -0.60
C ALA A 55 -18.50 3.93 -1.51
N GLU A 56 -18.09 4.15 -2.77
CA GLU A 56 -18.90 4.85 -3.77
C GLU A 56 -20.18 4.06 -4.09
N ALA A 57 -20.08 2.75 -4.33
CA ALA A 57 -21.23 1.90 -4.60
C ALA A 57 -22.18 1.75 -3.40
N GLU A 58 -21.68 1.89 -2.17
CA GLU A 58 -22.49 1.95 -0.96
C GLU A 58 -23.23 3.29 -0.86
N ALA A 59 -22.53 4.41 -1.07
CA ALA A 59 -23.14 5.74 -1.07
C ALA A 59 -24.20 5.90 -2.16
N ASP A 60 -24.00 5.31 -3.35
CA ASP A 60 -25.00 5.30 -4.43
C ASP A 60 -26.27 4.52 -4.07
N ARG A 61 -26.15 3.44 -3.28
CA ARG A 61 -27.28 2.59 -2.88
C ARG A 61 -28.00 3.11 -1.65
N GLU A 62 -27.26 3.60 -0.67
CA GLU A 62 -27.73 3.86 0.70
C GLU A 62 -27.80 5.37 0.99
N GLY A 63 -27.25 6.20 0.11
CA GLY A 63 -27.12 7.64 0.29
C GLY A 63 -25.82 7.99 1.01
N SER A 64 -25.52 9.29 1.06
CA SER A 64 -24.41 9.82 1.86
C SER A 64 -24.94 10.51 3.10
N VAL A 65 -24.19 10.42 4.19
CA VAL A 65 -24.46 11.14 5.44
C VAL A 65 -23.67 12.43 5.47
N ASP A 66 -24.28 13.49 6.01
CA ASP A 66 -23.59 14.75 6.22
C ASP A 66 -22.67 14.68 7.45
N LEU A 67 -21.58 15.43 7.41
CA LEU A 67 -20.57 15.39 8.46
C LEU A 67 -21.11 15.89 9.81
N GLU A 68 -22.03 16.85 9.81
CA GLU A 68 -22.58 17.44 11.03
C GLU A 68 -23.49 16.44 11.76
N GLY A 69 -24.33 15.72 11.03
CA GLY A 69 -25.16 14.62 11.53
C GLY A 69 -24.34 13.49 12.11
N VAL A 70 -23.26 13.07 11.43
CA VAL A 70 -22.36 12.02 11.95
C VAL A 70 -21.69 12.45 13.25
N LEU A 71 -21.21 13.69 13.34
CA LEU A 71 -20.57 14.20 14.56
C LEU A 71 -21.55 14.26 15.74
N ALA A 72 -22.78 14.73 15.50
CA ALA A 72 -23.82 14.78 16.51
C ALA A 72 -24.20 13.37 17.03
N GLU A 73 -24.23 12.37 16.14
CA GLU A 73 -24.47 10.98 16.53
C GLU A 73 -23.34 10.43 17.41
N ILE A 74 -22.09 10.65 17.01
CA ILE A 74 -20.90 10.21 17.77
C ILE A 74 -20.88 10.82 19.17
N ASP A 75 -21.14 12.12 19.30
CA ASP A 75 -21.18 12.80 20.59
C ASP A 75 -22.25 12.18 21.51
N GLY A 76 -23.42 11.85 20.96
CA GLY A 76 -24.47 11.14 21.70
C GLY A 76 -24.03 9.76 22.20
N ILE A 77 -23.29 8.99 21.41
CA ILE A 77 -22.75 7.68 21.81
C ILE A 77 -21.71 7.82 22.93
N ILE A 78 -20.83 8.82 22.84
CA ILE A 78 -19.78 9.07 23.84
C ILE A 78 -20.40 9.49 25.18
N ASP A 79 -21.39 10.38 25.16
CA ASP A 79 -22.06 10.86 26.36
C ASP A 79 -22.88 9.77 27.06
N ALA A 80 -23.53 8.90 26.28
CA ALA A 80 -24.23 7.73 26.80
C ALA A 80 -23.27 6.70 27.44
N SER A 81 -22.01 6.65 27.00
CA SER A 81 -20.98 5.74 27.55
C SER A 81 -20.29 6.30 28.80
N ARG A 82 -20.53 7.55 29.17
CA ARG A 82 -19.96 8.22 30.35
C ARG A 82 -20.88 8.20 31.58
N GLN A 83 -22.14 7.79 31.42
CA GLN A 83 -23.11 7.59 32.49
C GLN A 83 -23.11 6.13 32.97
#